data_AF-B2L5U1-F1
#
_entry.id   AF-B2L5U1-F1
#
_cell.length_a   1.000
_cell.length_b   1.000
_cell.length_c   1.000
_cell.angle_alpha   90.00
_cell.angle_beta   90.00
_cell.angle_gamma   90.00
#
_symmetry.space_group_name_H-M   'P 1'
#
loop_
_entity.id
_entity.type
_entity.pdbx_description
1 polymer ?
#
loop_
_entity_poly.entity_id
_entity_poly.type
_entity_poly.pdbx_seq_one_letter_code
_entity_poly.pdbx_strand_id
1 'polypeptide(L)'
;FAADLFKSLLPDETVQVDYVFRLQYKTKNPHLPRDILVRLPLISQREALLKAARKMNLTKFKGTKVQLYADLSPSTLEKRKAMRPLVIWLQQNAMKYRWLFPFAIAFEFKGWIYQFPTLEEACRVLLVDHGISLSTDTTAIPIRKQVVVRSPRASPTHSTPSTDASLEQDLPSAASQDFSGAPSSNSNSTSADVMP
;
A
#
# COMPACT_ATOMS: atom_id res chain seq x y z
N PHE A 1 6.10 -12.59 -8.11
CA PHE A 1 5.47 -11.57 -7.24
C PHE A 1 4.17 -11.01 -7.84
N ALA A 2 4.21 -10.25 -8.95
CA ALA A 2 3.01 -9.61 -9.51
C ALA A 2 1.91 -10.62 -9.92
N ALA A 3 2.29 -11.73 -10.59
CA ALA A 3 1.35 -12.78 -10.97
C ALA A 3 0.62 -13.39 -9.75
N ASP A 4 1.36 -13.74 -8.69
CA ASP A 4 0.76 -14.28 -7.45
C ASP A 4 -0.18 -13.26 -6.78
N LEU A 5 0.20 -11.99 -6.80
CA LEU A 5 -0.62 -10.92 -6.26
C LEU A 5 -1.93 -10.81 -7.03
N PHE A 6 -1.88 -10.87 -8.36
CA PHE A 6 -3.08 -10.80 -9.20
C PHE A 6 -3.99 -12.00 -8.98
N LYS A 7 -3.44 -13.21 -8.90
CA LYS A 7 -4.20 -14.42 -8.53
C LYS A 7 -4.86 -14.30 -7.16
N SER A 8 -4.22 -13.65 -6.18
CA SER A 8 -4.82 -13.44 -4.86
C SER A 8 -5.96 -12.42 -4.86
N LEU A 9 -5.98 -11.50 -5.83
CA LEU A 9 -7.00 -10.47 -5.96
C LEU A 9 -8.17 -10.92 -6.83
N LEU A 10 -7.88 -11.71 -7.87
CA LEU A 10 -8.85 -12.26 -8.83
C LEU A 10 -8.56 -13.76 -9.01
N PRO A 11 -9.06 -14.63 -8.11
CA PRO A 11 -8.80 -16.07 -8.18
C PRO A 11 -9.50 -16.75 -9.36
N ASP A 12 -10.64 -16.21 -9.80
CA ASP A 12 -11.50 -16.81 -10.83
C ASP A 12 -11.09 -16.41 -12.26
N GLU A 13 -10.18 -15.44 -12.42
CA GLU A 13 -9.81 -14.86 -13.71
C GLU A 13 -8.31 -14.97 -13.98
N THR A 14 -7.96 -15.32 -15.22
CA THR A 14 -6.58 -15.31 -15.68
C THR A 14 -6.20 -13.91 -16.17
N VAL A 15 -5.43 -13.20 -15.36
CA VAL A 15 -4.94 -11.85 -15.71
C VAL A 15 -3.83 -11.96 -16.76
N GLN A 16 -4.07 -11.42 -17.96
CA GLN A 16 -3.07 -11.35 -19.01
C GLN A 16 -2.12 -10.18 -18.74
N VAL A 17 -0.82 -10.41 -18.91
CA VAL A 17 0.22 -9.40 -18.66
C VAL A 17 1.10 -9.30 -19.88
N ASP A 18 1.23 -8.08 -20.41
CA ASP A 18 2.03 -7.79 -21.60
C ASP A 18 3.50 -7.56 -21.19
N TYR A 19 3.73 -6.59 -20.31
CA TYR A 19 5.07 -6.30 -19.79
C TYR A 19 5.05 -6.01 -18.29
N VAL A 20 6.15 -6.40 -17.63
CA VAL A 20 6.44 -6.05 -16.25
C VAL A 20 7.84 -5.48 -16.19
N PHE A 21 7.98 -4.29 -15.62
CA PHE A 21 9.28 -3.68 -15.43
C PHE A 21 9.39 -2.98 -14.10
N ARG A 22 10.60 -2.97 -13.56
CA ARG A 22 10.93 -2.21 -12.36
C ARG A 22 11.46 -0.84 -12.78
N LEU A 23 10.85 0.21 -12.25
CA LEU A 23 11.24 1.57 -12.60
C LEU A 23 12.66 1.89 -12.11
N GLN A 24 13.42 2.62 -12.94
CA GLN A 24 14.84 2.92 -12.70
C GLN A 24 15.09 4.38 -12.31
N TYR A 25 14.24 4.97 -11.48
CA TYR A 25 14.51 6.30 -10.90
C TYR A 25 15.31 6.20 -9.60
N LYS A 26 16.03 7.28 -9.26
CA LYS A 26 16.72 7.41 -7.97
C LYS A 26 15.67 7.56 -6.87
N THR A 27 15.57 6.58 -5.98
CA THR A 27 14.71 6.68 -4.79
C THR A 27 15.40 7.55 -3.73
N LYS A 28 14.63 8.30 -2.94
CA LYS A 28 15.18 9.07 -1.80
C LYS A 28 15.75 8.14 -0.73
N ASN A 29 15.13 6.97 -0.56
CA ASN A 29 15.52 5.94 0.38
C ASN A 29 16.03 4.71 -0.39
N PRO A 30 17.31 4.35 -0.30
CA PRO A 30 17.88 3.20 -1.01
C PRO A 30 17.36 1.85 -0.49
N HIS A 31 16.89 1.81 0.77
CA HIS A 31 16.34 0.61 1.39
C HIS A 31 14.88 0.31 0.97
N LEU A 32 14.19 1.25 0.33
CA LEU A 32 12.84 1.00 -0.18
C LEU A 32 12.91 0.27 -1.53
N PRO A 33 12.09 -0.78 -1.74
CA PRO A 33 11.97 -1.38 -3.06
C PRO A 33 11.44 -0.36 -4.06
N ARG A 34 11.91 -0.45 -5.30
CA ARG A 34 11.42 0.42 -6.39
C ARG A 34 10.06 -0.03 -6.89
N ASP A 35 9.30 0.92 -7.43
CA ASP A 35 7.99 0.67 -8.01
C ASP A 35 8.09 -0.25 -9.24
N ILE A 36 7.07 -1.08 -9.42
CA ILE A 36 6.93 -2.01 -10.55
C ILE A 36 5.78 -1.49 -11.40
N LEU A 37 6.06 -1.21 -12.68
CA LEU A 37 5.02 -0.94 -13.66
C LEU A 37 4.61 -2.25 -14.33
N VAL A 38 3.30 -2.45 -14.45
CA VAL A 38 2.71 -3.59 -15.12
C VAL A 38 1.78 -3.09 -16.21
N ARG A 39 2.04 -3.49 -17.45
CA ARG A 39 1.17 -3.23 -18.59
C ARG A 39 0.22 -4.42 -18.77
N LEU A 40 -1.07 -4.13 -18.66
CA LEU A 40 -2.14 -5.09 -18.93
C LEU A 40 -2.75 -4.75 -20.29
N PRO A 41 -2.98 -5.73 -21.17
CA PRO A 41 -3.57 -5.50 -22.49
C PRO A 41 -5.06 -5.10 -22.37
N LEU A 42 -5.77 -5.64 -21.37
CA LEU A 42 -7.19 -5.38 -21.16
C LEU A 42 -7.42 -4.33 -20.06
N ILE A 43 -8.16 -3.28 -20.41
CA ILE A 43 -8.54 -2.22 -19.47
C ILE A 43 -9.49 -2.73 -18.36
N SER A 44 -10.35 -3.68 -18.70
CA SER A 44 -11.30 -4.32 -17.79
C SER A 44 -10.58 -5.03 -16.64
N GLN A 45 -9.53 -5.80 -16.96
CA GLN A 45 -8.72 -6.51 -15.97
C GLN A 45 -7.99 -5.54 -15.04
N ARG A 46 -7.43 -4.45 -15.60
CA ARG A 46 -6.80 -3.39 -14.81
C ARG A 46 -7.78 -2.78 -13.80
N GLU A 47 -9.00 -2.46 -14.24
CA GLU A 47 -10.02 -1.86 -13.39
C GLU A 47 -10.56 -2.82 -12.33
N ALA A 48 -10.80 -4.08 -12.71
CA ALA A 48 -11.20 -5.15 -11.79
C ALA A 48 -10.16 -5.34 -10.68
N LEU A 49 -8.88 -5.38 -11.04
CA LEU A 49 -7.78 -5.54 -10.10
C LEU A 49 -7.68 -4.37 -9.11
N LEU A 50 -7.76 -3.13 -9.60
CA LEU A 50 -7.76 -1.94 -8.75
C LEU A 50 -8.98 -1.90 -7.83
N LYS A 51 -10.15 -2.35 -8.32
CA LYS A 51 -11.38 -2.44 -7.53
C LYS A 51 -11.25 -3.52 -6.43
N ALA A 52 -10.72 -4.69 -6.76
CA ALA A 52 -10.47 -5.77 -5.81
C ALA A 52 -9.48 -5.33 -4.72
N ALA A 53 -8.38 -4.69 -5.10
CA ALA A 53 -7.38 -4.19 -4.15
C ALA A 53 -7.97 -3.17 -3.16
N ARG A 54 -8.85 -2.26 -3.62
CA ARG A 54 -9.55 -1.31 -2.74
C ARG A 54 -10.56 -2.00 -1.85
N LYS A 55 -11.35 -2.95 -2.38
CA LYS A 55 -12.36 -3.70 -1.62
C LYS A 55 -11.72 -4.47 -0.46
N MET A 56 -10.56 -5.07 -0.70
CA MET A 56 -9.81 -5.82 0.31
C MET A 56 -8.97 -4.93 1.23
N ASN A 57 -8.91 -3.61 0.99
CA ASN A 57 -7.98 -2.68 1.64
C ASN A 57 -6.56 -3.25 1.66
N LEU A 58 -6.05 -3.65 0.48
CA LEU A 58 -4.76 -4.31 0.34
C LEU A 58 -3.64 -3.42 0.91
N THR A 59 -3.08 -3.82 2.04
CA THR A 59 -1.97 -3.13 2.70
C THR A 59 -0.71 -3.97 2.72
N LYS A 60 -0.84 -5.30 2.77
CA LYS A 60 0.26 -6.25 2.82
C LYS A 60 -0.02 -7.45 1.92
N PHE A 61 1.03 -7.97 1.28
CA PHE A 61 1.02 -9.22 0.54
C PHE A 61 2.33 -9.97 0.81
N LYS A 62 2.23 -11.25 1.20
CA LYS A 62 3.39 -12.09 1.57
C LYS A 62 4.35 -11.38 2.54
N GLY A 63 3.80 -10.74 3.58
CA GLY A 63 4.57 -10.00 4.59
C GLY A 63 5.12 -8.62 4.17
N THR A 64 5.02 -8.26 2.88
CA THR A 64 5.52 -6.97 2.35
C THR A 64 4.38 -5.97 2.24
N LYS A 65 4.61 -4.69 2.56
CA LYS A 65 3.62 -3.62 2.34
C LYS A 65 3.47 -3.37 0.84
N VAL A 66 2.23 -3.39 0.34
CA VAL A 66 1.94 -3.22 -1.09
C VAL A 66 0.82 -2.21 -1.26
N GLN A 67 0.95 -1.39 -2.30
CA GLN A 67 -0.09 -0.47 -2.75
C GLN A 67 -0.23 -0.59 -4.26
N LEU A 68 -1.46 -0.56 -4.74
CA LEU A 68 -1.78 -0.62 -6.17
C LEU A 68 -2.40 0.70 -6.61
N TYR A 69 -1.81 1.32 -7.63
CA TYR A 69 -2.26 2.57 -8.21
C TYR A 69 -2.46 2.43 -9.71
N ALA A 70 -3.34 3.25 -10.28
CA ALA A 70 -3.40 3.43 -11.73
C ALA A 70 -2.24 4.31 -12.17
N ASP A 71 -1.66 4.01 -13.32
CA ASP A 71 -0.66 4.88 -13.95
C ASP A 71 -1.35 6.14 -14.50
N LEU A 72 -0.80 7.31 -14.15
CA LEU A 72 -1.33 8.62 -14.52
C LEU A 72 -0.17 9.50 -14.99
N SER A 73 -0.42 10.29 -16.03
CA SER A 73 0.60 11.23 -16.52
C SER A 73 0.96 12.27 -15.44
N PRO A 74 2.20 12.82 -15.46
CA PRO A 74 2.61 13.88 -14.55
C PRO A 74 1.65 15.09 -14.58
N SER A 75 1.24 15.51 -15.78
CA SER A 75 0.26 16.60 -15.96
C SER A 75 -1.10 16.31 -15.31
N THR A 76 -1.54 15.06 -15.35
CA THR A 76 -2.79 14.64 -14.68
C THR A 76 -2.60 14.66 -13.16
N LEU A 77 -1.47 14.17 -12.65
CA LEU A 77 -1.16 14.19 -11.22
C LEU A 77 -1.08 15.61 -10.67
N GLU A 78 -0.50 16.56 -11.39
CA GLU A 78 -0.45 17.97 -11.01
C GLU A 78 -1.86 18.57 -10.87
N LYS A 79 -2.73 18.36 -11.86
CA LYS A 79 -4.12 18.82 -11.79
C LYS A 79 -4.87 18.20 -10.61
N ARG A 80 -4.66 16.89 -10.33
CA ARG A 80 -5.25 16.25 -9.16
C ARG A 80 -4.69 16.79 -7.84
N LYS A 81 -3.41 17.19 -7.79
CA LYS A 81 -2.83 17.87 -6.62
C LYS A 81 -3.45 19.25 -6.42
N ALA A 82 -3.74 19.99 -7.48
CA ALA A 82 -4.41 21.30 -7.38
C ALA A 82 -5.81 21.18 -6.75
N MET A 83 -6.52 20.07 -7.00
CA MET A 83 -7.83 19.77 -6.40
C MET A 83 -7.77 19.33 -4.92
N ARG A 84 -6.58 19.30 -4.31
CA ARG A 84 -6.39 18.84 -2.91
C ARG A 84 -7.26 19.59 -1.89
N PRO A 85 -7.43 20.93 -1.93
CA PRO A 85 -8.31 21.63 -0.99
C PRO A 85 -9.75 21.10 -1.00
N LEU A 86 -10.30 20.85 -2.20
CA LEU A 86 -11.63 20.24 -2.35
C LEU A 86 -11.67 18.83 -1.74
N VAL A 87 -10.67 17.99 -2.01
CA VAL A 87 -10.60 16.63 -1.45
C VAL A 87 -10.56 16.65 0.08
N ILE A 88 -9.78 17.55 0.66
CA ILE A 88 -9.69 17.70 2.13
C ILE A 88 -11.05 18.07 2.70
N TRP A 89 -11.73 19.04 2.10
CA TRP A 89 -13.06 19.45 2.52
C TRP A 89 -14.07 18.29 2.41
N LEU A 90 -14.04 17.54 1.30
CA LEU A 90 -14.88 16.35 1.12
C LEU A 90 -14.61 15.30 2.21
N GLN A 91 -13.35 15.06 2.57
CA GLN A 91 -12.97 14.13 3.63
C GLN A 91 -13.40 14.60 5.02
N GLN A 92 -13.26 15.89 5.32
CA GLN A 92 -13.69 16.48 6.59
C GLN A 92 -15.21 16.34 6.79
N ASN A 93 -15.98 16.49 5.71
CA ASN A 93 -17.43 16.33 5.70
C ASN A 93 -17.88 14.86 5.50
N ALA A 94 -16.96 13.90 5.55
CA ALA A 94 -17.21 12.48 5.34
C ALA A 94 -17.97 12.14 4.04
N MET A 95 -17.81 12.96 3.01
CA MET A 95 -18.52 12.81 1.74
C MET A 95 -17.80 11.82 0.82
N LYS A 96 -18.58 10.94 0.19
CA LYS A 96 -18.04 10.04 -0.83
C LYS A 96 -17.79 10.81 -2.12
N TYR A 97 -16.60 10.64 -2.67
CA TYR A 97 -16.21 11.24 -3.93
C TYR A 97 -15.51 10.21 -4.83
N ARG A 98 -15.50 10.48 -6.13
CA ARG A 98 -14.87 9.66 -7.15
C ARG A 98 -14.03 10.53 -8.07
N TRP A 99 -12.79 10.12 -8.31
CA TRP A 99 -11.98 10.68 -9.36
C TRP A 99 -12.45 10.15 -10.72
N LEU A 100 -12.84 11.06 -11.60
CA LEU A 100 -13.06 10.79 -13.02
C LEU A 100 -11.74 10.93 -13.76
N PHE A 101 -11.57 10.11 -14.79
CA PHE A 101 -10.47 10.27 -15.71
C PHE A 101 -10.75 11.46 -16.64
N PRO A 102 -9.78 12.34 -16.91
CA PRO A 102 -8.41 12.33 -16.38
C PRO A 102 -8.26 12.91 -14.96
N PHE A 103 -8.89 14.04 -14.63
CA PHE A 103 -8.63 14.77 -13.37
C PHE A 103 -9.85 15.41 -12.69
N ALA A 104 -11.08 15.14 -13.13
CA ALA A 104 -12.27 15.71 -12.48
C ALA A 104 -12.67 14.95 -11.20
N ILE A 105 -13.30 15.65 -10.25
CA ILE A 105 -13.89 15.06 -9.05
C ILE A 105 -15.40 15.08 -9.16
N ALA A 106 -16.03 13.92 -8.96
CA ALA A 106 -17.47 13.78 -8.83
C ALA A 106 -17.86 13.44 -7.40
N PHE A 107 -18.88 14.10 -6.86
CA PHE A 107 -19.45 13.77 -5.56
C PHE A 107 -20.93 14.12 -5.51
N GLU A 108 -21.64 13.49 -4.60
CA GLU A 108 -23.04 13.80 -4.33
C GLU A 108 -23.14 14.78 -3.15
N PHE A 109 -23.95 15.83 -3.31
CA PHE A 109 -24.20 16.80 -2.27
C PHE A 109 -25.64 17.28 -2.33
N LYS A 110 -26.37 17.17 -1.21
CA LYS A 110 -27.78 17.57 -1.09
C LYS A 110 -28.68 16.99 -2.20
N GLY A 111 -28.43 15.73 -2.60
CA GLY A 111 -29.20 15.04 -3.67
C GLY A 111 -28.78 15.36 -5.11
N TRP A 112 -27.79 16.24 -5.30
CA TRP A 112 -27.25 16.58 -6.62
C TRP A 112 -25.87 15.96 -6.82
N ILE A 113 -25.60 15.50 -8.04
CA ILE A 113 -24.27 15.00 -8.42
C ILE A 113 -23.50 16.15 -9.05
N TYR A 114 -22.47 16.62 -8.36
CA TYR A 114 -21.55 17.63 -8.85
C TYR A 114 -20.32 16.99 -9.49
N GLN A 115 -19.81 17.61 -10.55
CA GLN A 115 -18.57 17.21 -11.22
C GLN A 115 -17.74 18.44 -11.53
N PHE A 116 -16.51 18.49 -11.04
CA PHE A 116 -15.62 19.63 -11.25
C PHE A 116 -14.28 19.20 -11.85
N PRO A 117 -13.89 19.76 -13.02
CA PRO A 117 -12.58 19.56 -13.61
C PRO A 117 -11.49 20.41 -12.95
N THR A 118 -11.84 21.55 -12.34
CA THR A 118 -10.91 22.50 -11.75
C THR A 118 -11.37 22.98 -10.37
N LEU A 119 -10.43 23.48 -9.58
CA LEU A 119 -10.71 23.93 -8.22
C LEU A 119 -11.47 25.26 -8.25
N GLU A 120 -11.12 26.13 -9.19
CA GLU A 120 -11.72 27.45 -9.37
C GLU A 120 -13.22 27.33 -9.64
N GLU A 121 -13.61 26.39 -10.51
CA GLU A 121 -15.01 26.13 -10.81
C GLU A 121 -15.75 25.57 -9.59
N ALA A 122 -15.14 24.62 -8.88
CA ALA A 122 -15.69 24.07 -7.65
C ALA A 122 -15.92 25.16 -6.60
N CYS A 123 -14.94 26.03 -6.37
CA CYS A 123 -15.05 27.16 -5.44
C CYS A 123 -16.18 28.10 -5.84
N ARG A 124 -16.25 28.48 -7.12
CA ARG A 124 -17.29 29.38 -7.62
C ARG A 124 -18.69 28.82 -7.39
N VAL A 125 -18.92 27.57 -7.78
CA VAL A 125 -20.24 26.92 -7.66
C VAL A 125 -20.59 26.66 -6.20
N LEU A 126 -19.68 26.13 -5.39
CA LEU A 126 -19.94 25.83 -3.98
C LEU A 126 -20.12 27.09 -3.12
N LEU A 127 -19.45 28.19 -3.47
CA LEU A 127 -19.64 29.46 -2.79
C LEU A 127 -20.99 30.09 -3.15
N VAL A 128 -21.35 30.13 -4.43
CA VAL A 128 -22.61 30.74 -4.89
C VAL A 128 -23.83 29.94 -4.45
N ASP A 129 -23.82 28.63 -4.64
CA ASP A 129 -25.01 27.80 -4.40
C ASP A 129 -25.18 27.45 -2.92
N HIS A 130 -24.08 27.37 -2.17
CA HIS A 130 -24.08 26.80 -0.82
C HIS A 130 -23.34 27.62 0.23
N GLY A 131 -22.74 28.75 -0.13
CA GLY A 131 -22.00 29.61 0.81
C GLY A 131 -20.73 28.98 1.37
N ILE A 132 -20.15 27.98 0.69
CA ILE A 132 -18.98 27.24 1.17
C ILE A 132 -17.70 27.89 0.63
N SER A 133 -16.87 28.39 1.53
CA SER A 133 -15.50 28.83 1.20
C SER A 133 -14.51 27.67 1.38
N LEU A 134 -13.81 27.30 0.32
CA LEU A 134 -12.73 26.31 0.36
C LEU A 134 -11.41 27.00 0.69
N SER A 135 -10.85 26.74 1.87
CA SER A 135 -9.55 27.27 2.28
C SER A 135 -8.45 26.72 1.38
N THR A 136 -7.76 27.59 0.64
CA THR A 136 -6.58 27.22 -0.16
C THR A 136 -5.32 27.04 0.69
N ASP A 137 -5.37 27.45 1.96
CA ASP A 137 -4.23 27.46 2.85
C ASP A 137 -3.86 26.02 3.29
N THR A 138 -2.83 25.49 2.63
CA THR A 138 -2.32 24.13 2.84
C THR A 138 -1.28 24.17 3.95
N THR A 139 -1.69 24.47 5.18
CA THR A 139 -0.79 24.34 6.34
C THR A 139 -1.45 23.48 7.42
N ALA A 140 -0.90 22.27 7.57
CA ALA A 140 -1.17 21.27 8.60
C ALA A 140 -2.60 20.70 8.69
N ILE A 141 -2.77 19.47 8.16
CA ILE A 141 -3.82 18.56 8.64
C ILE A 141 -3.17 17.61 9.64
N PRO A 142 -3.74 17.42 10.85
CA PRO A 142 -3.24 16.43 11.78
C PRO A 142 -3.41 15.03 11.17
N ILE A 143 -2.31 14.28 11.13
CA ILE A 143 -2.37 12.83 10.96
C ILE A 143 -3.33 12.32 12.04
N ARG A 144 -4.41 11.65 11.63
CA ARG A 144 -5.32 10.94 12.53
C ARG A 144 -4.49 9.88 13.28
N LYS A 145 -3.84 10.26 14.39
CA LYS A 145 -3.27 9.32 15.33
C LYS A 145 -4.45 8.48 15.79
N GLN A 146 -4.48 7.21 15.40
CA GLN A 146 -5.33 6.25 16.06
C GLN A 146 -4.99 6.35 17.56
N VAL A 147 -5.91 6.92 18.34
CA VAL A 147 -5.83 6.83 19.79
C VAL A 147 -6.07 5.36 20.09
N VAL A 148 -4.99 4.61 20.23
CA VAL A 148 -5.02 3.30 20.87
C VAL A 148 -5.35 3.59 22.33
N VAL A 149 -6.63 3.53 22.67
CA VAL A 149 -7.05 3.45 24.06
C VAL A 149 -6.46 2.15 24.59
N ARG A 150 -5.35 2.27 25.34
CA ARG A 150 -4.82 1.14 26.10
C ARG A 150 -5.80 0.90 27.25
N SER A 151 -6.55 -0.19 27.17
CA SER A 151 -7.36 -0.66 28.30
C SER A 151 -6.47 -0.85 29.53
N PRO A 152 -6.91 -0.47 30.74
CA PRO A 152 -6.11 -0.67 31.95
C PRO A 152 -6.03 -2.16 32.23
N ARG A 153 -4.85 -2.76 32.05
CA ARG A 153 -4.56 -4.09 32.58
C ARG A 153 -4.11 -3.91 34.03
N ALA A 154 -5.00 -4.22 34.95
CA ALA A 154 -4.64 -4.42 36.34
C ALA A 154 -3.66 -5.60 36.48
N SER A 155 -2.79 -5.50 37.49
CA SER A 155 -2.14 -6.55 38.32
C SER A 155 -0.62 -6.26 38.51
N PRO A 156 0.04 -6.82 39.53
CA PRO A 156 0.33 -6.11 40.78
C PRO A 156 1.83 -5.94 41.04
N THR A 157 2.11 -5.17 42.07
CA THR A 157 3.37 -4.88 42.76
C THR A 157 4.33 -6.08 42.90
N HIS A 158 5.61 -5.86 42.61
CA HIS A 158 6.67 -6.30 43.53
C HIS A 158 7.86 -5.34 43.44
N SER A 159 8.11 -4.62 44.53
CA SER A 159 9.28 -3.79 44.75
C SER A 159 10.35 -4.64 45.40
N THR A 160 11.56 -4.70 44.85
CA THR A 160 12.77 -4.94 45.65
C THR A 160 13.94 -4.12 45.11
N PRO A 161 14.80 -3.58 46.00
CA PRO A 161 15.77 -2.56 45.64
C PRO A 161 17.13 -3.13 45.24
N SER A 162 17.83 -2.28 44.50
CA SER A 162 19.24 -2.32 44.14
C SER A 162 20.16 -2.77 45.28
N THR A 163 21.08 -3.69 45.00
CA THR A 163 22.31 -3.88 45.77
C THR A 163 23.45 -4.05 44.79
N ASP A 164 24.38 -3.12 44.90
CA ASP A 164 25.64 -3.00 44.18
C ASP A 164 26.68 -3.96 44.80
N ALA A 165 27.43 -4.69 43.98
CA ALA A 165 28.66 -5.37 44.40
C ALA A 165 29.46 -5.86 43.19
N SER A 166 30.64 -5.27 43.02
CA SER A 166 31.76 -5.69 42.17
C SER A 166 32.14 -7.15 42.36
N LEU A 167 32.63 -7.83 41.30
CA LEU A 167 33.89 -8.58 41.35
C LEU A 167 34.40 -8.97 39.95
N GLU A 168 35.73 -9.05 39.91
CA GLU A 168 36.66 -9.23 38.80
C GLU A 168 36.66 -10.60 38.09
N GLN A 169 37.14 -10.56 36.84
CA GLN A 169 38.14 -11.45 36.21
C GLN A 169 37.79 -12.83 35.59
N ASP A 170 38.52 -13.02 34.48
CA ASP A 170 39.07 -14.24 33.85
C ASP A 170 38.38 -14.92 32.64
N LEU A 171 39.08 -14.78 31.51
CA LEU A 171 39.12 -15.61 30.28
C LEU A 171 39.72 -17.02 30.56
N PRO A 172 39.93 -17.94 29.58
CA PRO A 172 39.24 -18.30 28.33
C PRO A 172 39.03 -19.85 28.24
N SER A 173 38.67 -20.34 27.04
CA SER A 173 39.21 -21.58 26.42
C SER A 173 38.29 -22.80 26.24
N ALA A 174 38.35 -23.30 25.00
CA ALA A 174 38.42 -24.71 24.59
C ALA A 174 37.21 -25.41 23.93
N ALA A 175 37.57 -26.04 22.80
CA ALA A 175 37.00 -27.21 22.10
C ALA A 175 35.74 -26.97 21.26
N SER A 176 35.81 -27.01 19.92
CA SER A 176 36.14 -28.14 19.02
C SER A 176 35.19 -29.32 19.19
N GLN A 177 34.40 -29.63 18.16
CA GLN A 177 34.56 -30.87 17.40
C GLN A 177 33.67 -30.92 16.16
N ASP A 178 34.36 -31.23 15.06
CA ASP A 178 33.87 -31.62 13.75
C ASP A 178 32.98 -32.86 13.81
N PHE A 179 32.01 -32.95 12.90
CA PHE A 179 31.59 -34.24 12.34
C PHE A 179 31.28 -34.09 10.85
N SER A 180 32.24 -34.56 10.06
CA SER A 180 32.14 -34.90 8.64
C SER A 180 31.19 -36.08 8.43
N GLY A 181 30.47 -36.12 7.30
CA GLY A 181 29.75 -37.33 6.90
C GLY A 181 28.78 -37.17 5.72
N ALA A 182 29.31 -37.16 4.50
CA ALA A 182 28.69 -37.72 3.28
C ALA A 182 29.74 -38.66 2.66
N PRO A 183 29.51 -39.49 1.61
CA PRO A 183 28.32 -39.64 0.76
C PRO A 183 27.98 -41.14 0.41
N SER A 184 26.93 -41.39 -0.38
CA SER A 184 26.73 -42.58 -1.25
C SER A 184 25.43 -42.36 -2.05
N SER A 185 25.41 -42.08 -3.35
CA SER A 185 25.81 -42.82 -4.57
C SER A 185 24.77 -43.83 -5.09
N ASN A 186 24.46 -43.67 -6.39
CA ASN A 186 23.88 -44.61 -7.37
C ASN A 186 22.35 -44.71 -7.47
N SER A 187 21.74 -44.98 -8.63
CA SER A 187 21.92 -44.63 -10.06
C SER A 187 20.84 -45.39 -10.85
N ASN A 188 20.49 -44.87 -12.04
CA ASN A 188 19.88 -45.55 -13.21
C ASN A 188 18.35 -45.84 -13.18
N SER A 189 17.58 -45.14 -14.03
CA SER A 189 17.03 -45.54 -15.36
C SER A 189 15.83 -46.50 -15.23
N THR A 190 14.71 -46.40 -15.96
CA THR A 190 14.58 -46.57 -17.41
C THR A 190 13.11 -46.31 -17.84
N SER A 191 12.94 -45.83 -19.08
CA SER A 191 11.85 -45.99 -20.07
C SER A 191 10.37 -46.23 -19.70
N ALA A 192 9.54 -45.35 -20.31
CA ALA A 192 8.37 -45.60 -21.16
C ALA A 192 7.48 -46.85 -20.93
N ASP A 193 6.18 -46.62 -20.75
CA ASP A 193 5.18 -47.36 -21.52
C ASP A 193 3.90 -46.54 -21.76
N VAL A 194 3.26 -46.89 -22.86
CA VAL A 194 2.18 -46.21 -23.60
C VAL A 194 0.92 -47.08 -23.53
N MET A 195 -0.26 -46.43 -23.64
CA MET A 195 -1.59 -46.98 -23.98
C MET A 195 -2.38 -47.73 -22.87
N PRO A 196 -3.71 -47.91 -23.05
CA PRO A 196 -4.57 -47.56 -24.19
C PRO A 196 -5.50 -46.35 -23.99
#